data_AF-A0A7C0U935-F1
#
_entry.id   AF-A0A7C0U935-F1
#
_cell.length_a   1.000
_cell.length_b   1.000
_cell.length_c   1.000
_cell.angle_alpha   90.00
_cell.angle_beta   90.00
_cell.angle_gamma   90.00
#
_symmetry.space_group_name_H-M   'P 1'
#
loop_
_entity.id
_entity.type
_entity.pdbx_description
1 polymer ?
#
loop_
_entity_poly.entity_id
_entity_poly.type
_entity_poly.pdbx_seq_one_letter_code
_entity_poly.pdbx_strand_id
1 'polypeptide(L)'
;MSSNYFLALLDWNGVCMKEAVEKLKKINARRILVQFPEGLKLKIQEIARELEENGFEVLLCLEPCFGACDIRDEEALRLGCDAILHIGHERFVEKTKLPVVYWEYFIDADICSILEKEFEKLKDFRRIGLITSIQFVKLIPRAKEFLEAKGKEVFTFKSLQYPGQVLGCNVEAAKTIEEKVDCFLCISAGEFYAAGLVLFTEKPVLNLDLERKEIR
;
A
#
# COMPACT_ATOMS: atom_id res chain seq x y z
N MET A 1 11.02 30.59 0.31
CA MET A 1 9.64 30.10 0.17
C MET A 1 9.44 29.59 -1.24
N SER A 2 9.53 28.28 -1.42
CA SER A 2 8.84 27.50 -2.46
C SER A 2 9.32 26.05 -2.32
N SER A 3 8.65 25.35 -1.40
CA SER A 3 8.48 23.90 -1.33
C SER A 3 9.29 23.05 -2.30
N ASN A 4 10.42 22.51 -1.84
CA ASN A 4 10.97 21.28 -2.41
C ASN A 4 10.11 20.11 -1.92
N TYR A 5 8.91 19.96 -2.49
CA TYR A 5 8.20 18.67 -2.48
C TYR A 5 8.90 17.74 -3.48
N PHE A 6 10.13 17.37 -3.15
CA PHE A 6 10.82 16.25 -3.76
C PHE A 6 10.56 15.06 -2.84
N LEU A 7 9.39 14.44 -3.02
CA LEU A 7 9.33 13.00 -2.86
C LEU A 7 10.45 12.48 -3.75
N ALA A 8 11.55 12.06 -3.12
CA ALA A 8 12.60 11.37 -3.81
C ALA A 8 11.93 10.35 -4.72
N LEU A 9 12.19 10.50 -6.02
CA LEU A 9 11.97 9.49 -7.03
C LEU A 9 12.60 8.21 -6.48
N LEU A 10 11.83 7.44 -5.74
CA LEU A 10 12.29 6.18 -5.17
C LEU A 10 12.65 5.32 -6.36
N ASP A 11 13.95 5.01 -6.40
CA ASP A 11 14.62 4.19 -7.36
C ASP A 11 13.76 2.99 -7.74
N TRP A 12 13.44 2.92 -9.04
CA TRP A 12 12.85 1.75 -9.68
C TRP A 12 13.89 0.63 -9.71
N ASN A 13 14.17 0.01 -8.57
CA ASN A 13 15.15 -1.07 -8.44
C ASN A 13 14.60 -2.29 -7.71
N GLY A 14 13.28 -2.54 -7.73
CA GLY A 14 12.76 -3.69 -6.98
C GLY A 14 11.39 -4.26 -7.32
N VAL A 15 10.44 -3.50 -7.89
CA VAL A 15 9.12 -4.09 -8.22
C VAL A 15 9.14 -4.56 -9.67
N CYS A 16 9.53 -5.81 -9.86
CA CYS A 16 9.70 -6.38 -11.19
C CYS A 16 8.35 -6.60 -11.88
N MET A 17 8.04 -5.83 -12.94
CA MET A 17 6.84 -6.02 -13.76
C MET A 17 6.78 -7.43 -14.40
N LYS A 18 7.92 -8.14 -14.43
CA LYS A 18 8.03 -9.51 -14.97
C LYS A 18 6.97 -10.45 -14.42
N GLU A 19 6.69 -10.42 -13.12
CA GLU A 19 5.67 -11.30 -12.54
C GLU A 19 4.26 -11.00 -13.08
N ALA A 20 3.93 -9.71 -13.27
CA ALA A 20 2.65 -9.29 -13.84
C ALA A 20 2.56 -9.72 -15.32
N VAL A 21 3.63 -9.50 -16.09
CA VAL A 21 3.73 -9.92 -17.49
C VAL A 21 3.59 -11.44 -17.64
N GLU A 22 4.27 -12.22 -16.81
CA GLU A 22 4.20 -13.68 -16.82
C GLU A 22 2.79 -14.18 -16.49
N LYS A 23 2.12 -13.58 -15.50
CA LYS A 23 0.73 -13.90 -15.16
C LYS A 23 -0.22 -13.60 -16.33
N LEU A 24 -0.06 -12.44 -16.98
CA LEU A 24 -0.85 -12.05 -18.15
C LEU A 24 -0.61 -12.99 -19.35
N LYS A 25 0.65 -13.36 -19.62
CA LYS A 25 1.00 -14.33 -20.67
C LYS A 25 0.44 -15.72 -20.38
N LYS A 26 0.48 -16.16 -19.13
CA LYS A 26 -0.04 -17.47 -18.72
C LYS A 26 -1.55 -17.62 -18.95
N ILE A 27 -2.31 -16.52 -18.87
CA ILE A 27 -3.74 -16.50 -19.20
C ILE A 27 -4.01 -16.18 -20.67
N ASN A 28 -2.98 -16.12 -21.51
CA ASN A 28 -3.04 -15.77 -22.93
C ASN A 28 -3.70 -14.41 -23.22
N ALA A 29 -3.59 -13.45 -22.30
CA ALA A 29 -4.11 -12.11 -22.50
C ALA A 29 -3.34 -11.40 -23.62
N ARG A 30 -4.06 -10.74 -24.54
CA ARG A 30 -3.49 -9.91 -25.61
C ARG A 30 -3.88 -8.46 -25.45
N ARG A 31 -5.17 -8.17 -25.27
CA ARG A 31 -5.68 -6.82 -24.99
C ARG A 31 -5.97 -6.69 -23.50
N ILE A 32 -5.37 -5.72 -22.83
CA ILE A 32 -5.49 -5.54 -21.38
C ILE A 32 -5.99 -4.15 -21.04
N LEU A 33 -6.90 -4.07 -20.05
CA LEU A 33 -7.22 -2.81 -19.39
C LEU A 33 -6.27 -2.62 -18.22
N VAL A 34 -5.54 -1.51 -18.17
CA VAL A 34 -4.67 -1.15 -17.06
C VAL A 34 -5.40 -0.18 -16.15
N GLN A 35 -5.61 -0.59 -14.91
CA GLN A 35 -6.19 0.20 -13.85
C GLN A 35 -5.14 0.51 -12.79
N PHE A 36 -5.03 1.76 -12.37
CA PHE A 36 -3.94 2.23 -11.52
C PHE A 36 -4.39 3.39 -10.61
N PRO A 37 -3.79 3.56 -9.41
CA PRO A 37 -4.10 4.66 -8.51
C PRO A 37 -3.54 5.98 -9.02
N GLU A 38 -4.13 7.08 -8.56
CA GLU A 38 -3.74 8.46 -8.87
C GLU A 38 -2.22 8.72 -8.74
N GLY A 39 -1.59 8.15 -7.71
CA GLY A 39 -0.15 8.31 -7.45
C GLY A 39 0.76 7.78 -8.58
N LEU A 40 0.23 6.98 -9.51
CA LEU A 40 0.98 6.45 -10.66
C LEU A 40 0.71 7.19 -11.97
N LYS A 41 -0.15 8.23 -12.00
CA LYS A 41 -0.48 8.98 -13.24
C LYS A 41 0.73 9.49 -14.00
N LEU A 42 1.76 9.98 -13.31
CA LEU A 42 2.97 10.49 -13.96
C LEU A 42 3.84 9.38 -14.58
N LYS A 43 3.69 8.14 -14.12
CA LYS A 43 4.49 6.98 -14.57
C LYS A 43 3.72 6.05 -15.51
N ILE A 44 2.41 6.20 -15.62
CA ILE A 44 1.59 5.23 -16.36
C ILE A 44 1.96 5.11 -17.84
N GLN A 45 2.43 6.20 -18.46
CA GLN A 45 2.90 6.16 -19.85
C GLN A 45 4.14 5.29 -20.04
N GLU A 46 5.04 5.26 -19.06
CA GLU A 46 6.23 4.40 -19.09
C GLU A 46 5.84 2.93 -18.91
N ILE A 47 4.96 2.65 -17.94
CA ILE A 47 4.40 1.31 -17.70
C ILE A 47 3.66 0.80 -18.94
N ALA A 48 2.86 1.65 -19.60
CA ALA A 48 2.14 1.29 -20.81
C ALA A 48 3.11 0.89 -21.93
N ARG A 49 4.16 1.68 -22.17
CA ARG A 49 5.20 1.35 -23.16
C ARG A 49 5.87 0.01 -22.86
N GLU A 50 6.25 -0.24 -21.61
CA GLU A 50 6.90 -1.50 -21.23
C GLU A 50 5.96 -2.71 -21.45
N LEU A 51 4.66 -2.55 -21.20
CA LEU A 51 3.66 -3.59 -21.48
C LEU A 51 3.47 -3.81 -23.00
N GLU A 52 3.44 -2.74 -23.79
CA GLU A 52 3.37 -2.82 -25.26
C GLU A 52 4.60 -3.52 -25.85
N GLU A 53 5.80 -3.21 -25.36
CA GLU A 53 7.05 -3.88 -25.72
C GLU A 53 7.03 -5.38 -25.36
N ASN A 54 6.25 -5.77 -24.34
CA ASN A 54 6.03 -7.16 -23.97
C ASN A 54 4.94 -7.87 -24.79
N GLY A 55 4.33 -7.19 -25.76
CA GLY A 55 3.40 -7.73 -26.74
C GLY A 55 1.91 -7.59 -26.39
N PHE A 56 1.57 -6.73 -25.42
CA PHE A 56 0.17 -6.46 -25.08
C PHE A 56 -0.39 -5.25 -25.83
N GLU A 57 -1.66 -5.29 -26.19
CA GLU A 57 -2.42 -4.11 -26.55
C GLU A 57 -2.97 -3.47 -25.26
N VAL A 58 -2.55 -2.24 -24.96
CA VAL A 58 -2.79 -1.60 -23.67
C VAL A 58 -3.88 -0.54 -23.78
N LEU A 59 -4.93 -0.68 -22.96
CA LEU A 59 -5.94 0.36 -22.75
C LEU A 59 -5.79 0.91 -21.34
N LEU A 60 -5.63 2.22 -21.20
CA LEU A 60 -5.52 2.86 -19.88
C LEU A 60 -6.89 3.29 -19.36
N CYS A 61 -7.24 2.85 -18.15
CA CYS A 61 -8.39 3.37 -17.42
C CYS A 61 -8.01 4.67 -16.71
N LEU A 62 -8.51 5.80 -17.22
CA LEU A 62 -8.22 7.13 -16.64
C LEU A 62 -9.24 7.57 -15.58
N GLU A 63 -10.24 6.75 -15.30
CA GLU A 63 -11.15 6.95 -14.17
C GLU A 63 -10.39 6.78 -12.85
N PRO A 64 -10.73 7.54 -11.80
CA PRO A 64 -10.14 7.37 -10.48
C PRO A 64 -10.28 5.92 -9.98
N CYS A 65 -9.18 5.34 -9.50
CA CYS A 65 -9.17 4.02 -8.89
C CYS A 65 -8.74 4.13 -7.42
N PHE A 66 -9.68 3.92 -6.50
CA PHE A 66 -9.45 4.07 -5.06
C PHE A 66 -9.04 2.76 -4.35
N GLY A 67 -9.17 1.62 -5.02
CA GLY A 67 -8.84 0.33 -4.43
C GLY A 67 -9.24 -0.86 -5.29
N ALA A 68 -8.85 -2.04 -4.84
CA ALA A 68 -9.24 -3.30 -5.46
C ALA A 68 -10.74 -3.63 -5.32
N CYS A 69 -11.53 -2.81 -4.62
CA CYS A 69 -12.99 -2.89 -4.57
C CYS A 69 -13.69 -2.21 -5.76
N ASP A 70 -12.98 -1.41 -6.56
CA ASP A 70 -13.53 -0.68 -7.72
C ASP A 70 -13.01 -1.25 -9.05
N ILE A 71 -13.09 -2.57 -9.24
CA ILE A 71 -12.62 -3.22 -10.48
C ILE A 71 -13.56 -2.90 -11.64
N ARG A 72 -13.00 -2.42 -12.76
CA ARG A 72 -13.74 -2.03 -13.99
C ARG A 72 -13.86 -3.18 -15.00
N ASP A 73 -14.34 -4.32 -14.53
CA ASP A 73 -14.41 -5.55 -15.33
C ASP A 73 -15.50 -5.55 -16.39
N GLU A 74 -16.62 -4.87 -16.13
CA GLU A 74 -17.68 -4.68 -17.11
C GLU A 74 -17.25 -3.78 -18.27
N GLU A 75 -16.57 -2.67 -17.98
CA GLU A 75 -16.02 -1.77 -18.99
C GLU A 75 -14.92 -2.47 -19.81
N ALA A 76 -13.99 -3.17 -19.14
CA ALA A 76 -12.97 -3.96 -19.80
C ALA A 76 -13.57 -5.01 -20.76
N LEU A 77 -14.61 -5.72 -20.32
CA LEU A 77 -15.31 -6.71 -21.14
C LEU A 77 -15.94 -6.07 -22.39
N ARG A 78 -16.60 -4.91 -22.23
CA ARG A 78 -17.23 -4.18 -23.33
C ARG A 78 -16.22 -3.62 -24.34
N LEU A 79 -15.00 -3.33 -23.89
CA LEU A 79 -13.88 -2.89 -24.74
C LEU A 79 -13.14 -4.05 -25.40
N GLY A 80 -13.55 -5.30 -25.14
CA GLY A 80 -12.94 -6.50 -25.70
C GLY A 80 -11.58 -6.82 -25.10
N CYS A 81 -11.31 -6.40 -23.86
CA CYS A 81 -10.11 -6.80 -23.14
C CYS A 81 -10.20 -8.27 -22.69
N ASP A 82 -9.08 -8.96 -22.71
CA ASP A 82 -8.94 -10.34 -22.23
C ASP A 82 -8.69 -10.40 -20.72
N ALA A 83 -8.11 -9.34 -20.15
CA ALA A 83 -7.76 -9.25 -18.74
C ALA A 83 -7.65 -7.79 -18.26
N ILE A 84 -7.60 -7.63 -16.95
CA ILE A 84 -7.29 -6.36 -16.29
C ILE A 84 -5.94 -6.50 -15.58
N LEU A 85 -5.04 -5.55 -15.79
CA LEU A 85 -3.88 -5.34 -14.93
C LEU A 85 -4.23 -4.28 -13.89
N HIS A 86 -4.40 -4.68 -12.63
CA HIS A 86 -4.74 -3.80 -11.53
C HIS A 86 -3.50 -3.52 -10.69
N ILE A 87 -3.01 -2.28 -10.74
CA ILE A 87 -1.74 -1.87 -10.12
C ILE A 87 -2.00 -1.24 -8.75
N GLY A 88 -1.15 -1.52 -7.77
CA GLY A 88 -1.06 -0.79 -6.50
C GLY A 88 -1.90 -1.34 -5.35
N HIS A 89 -2.75 -2.34 -5.60
CA HIS A 89 -3.57 -2.97 -4.57
C HIS A 89 -3.43 -4.48 -4.61
N GLU A 90 -3.65 -5.12 -3.47
CA GLU A 90 -3.76 -6.57 -3.37
C GLU A 90 -5.13 -7.07 -3.82
N ARG A 91 -5.23 -8.38 -4.07
CA ARG A 91 -6.52 -8.98 -4.44
C ARG A 91 -7.52 -8.87 -3.30
N PHE A 92 -8.62 -8.18 -3.57
CA PHE A 92 -9.70 -7.99 -2.60
C PHE A 92 -11.03 -8.62 -3.04
N VAL A 93 -11.32 -8.63 -4.35
CA VAL A 93 -12.60 -9.12 -4.89
C VAL A 93 -12.48 -10.57 -5.37
N GLU A 94 -13.46 -11.39 -5.01
CA GLU A 94 -13.48 -12.82 -5.36
C GLU A 94 -13.98 -13.09 -6.78
N LYS A 95 -14.99 -12.34 -7.25
CA LYS A 95 -15.67 -12.57 -8.53
C LYS A 95 -15.56 -11.36 -9.44
N THR A 96 -15.01 -11.58 -10.63
CA THR A 96 -14.93 -10.60 -11.71
C THR A 96 -15.35 -11.26 -13.02
N LYS A 97 -15.86 -10.47 -13.96
CA LYS A 97 -16.28 -10.89 -15.30
C LYS A 97 -15.09 -11.25 -16.20
N LEU A 98 -13.93 -10.68 -15.91
CA LEU A 98 -12.66 -10.96 -16.58
C LEU A 98 -11.56 -11.35 -15.58
N PRO A 99 -10.53 -12.09 -16.00
CA PRO A 99 -9.32 -12.31 -15.21
C PRO A 99 -8.68 -10.97 -14.80
N VAL A 100 -8.30 -10.86 -13.52
CA VAL A 100 -7.57 -9.71 -12.99
C VAL A 100 -6.20 -10.16 -12.51
N VAL A 101 -5.16 -9.56 -13.06
CA VAL A 101 -3.77 -9.69 -12.59
C VAL A 101 -3.48 -8.51 -11.68
N TYR A 102 -3.25 -8.79 -10.40
CA TYR A 102 -2.84 -7.78 -9.43
C TYR A 102 -1.33 -7.62 -9.44
N TRP A 103 -0.90 -6.36 -9.51
CA TRP A 103 0.50 -5.97 -9.39
C TRP A 103 0.66 -5.00 -8.22
N GLU A 104 1.07 -5.53 -7.08
CA GLU A 104 1.24 -4.76 -5.85
C GLU A 104 2.41 -3.78 -5.96
N TYR A 105 2.19 -2.56 -5.48
CA TYR A 105 3.18 -1.49 -5.51
C TYR A 105 3.61 -1.15 -4.07
N PHE A 106 4.83 -1.54 -3.72
CA PHE A 106 5.42 -1.24 -2.42
C PHE A 106 6.30 0.00 -2.48
N ILE A 107 6.32 0.76 -1.39
CA ILE A 107 7.14 1.94 -1.18
C ILE A 107 8.16 1.62 -0.10
N ASP A 108 9.43 1.78 -0.43
CA ASP A 108 10.51 1.73 0.56
C ASP A 108 10.80 3.13 1.10
N ALA A 109 11.15 3.23 2.37
CA ALA A 109 11.46 4.50 3.03
C ALA A 109 12.38 4.28 4.23
N ASP A 110 13.23 5.28 4.49
CA ASP A 110 14.11 5.26 5.67
C ASP A 110 13.35 5.64 6.95
N ILE A 111 12.58 4.68 7.46
CA ILE A 111 11.80 4.87 8.68
C ILE A 111 12.64 4.90 9.95
N CYS A 112 13.82 4.28 9.97
CA CYS A 112 14.65 4.20 11.17
C CYS A 112 15.18 5.59 11.57
N SER A 113 15.60 6.40 10.60
CA SER A 113 16.06 7.77 10.87
C SER A 113 14.94 8.64 11.45
N ILE A 114 13.70 8.46 10.99
CA ILE A 114 12.54 9.18 11.52
C ILE A 114 12.23 8.70 12.93
N LEU A 115 12.16 7.38 13.12
CA LEU A 115 11.90 6.76 14.42
C LEU A 115 12.95 7.16 15.47
N GLU A 116 14.23 7.22 15.11
CA GLU A 116 15.30 7.64 16.02
C GLU A 116 15.13 9.09 16.47
N LYS A 117 14.86 10.00 15.52
CA LYS A 117 14.66 11.43 15.81
C LYS A 117 13.42 11.68 16.66
N GLU A 118 12.36 10.93 16.43
CA GLU A 118 11.03 11.17 17.02
C GLU A 118 10.72 10.20 18.17
N PHE A 119 11.68 9.35 18.56
CA PHE A 119 11.47 8.27 19.55
C PHE A 119 10.92 8.78 20.88
N GLU A 120 11.27 10.00 21.25
CA GLU A 120 10.80 10.66 22.48
C GLU A 120 9.26 10.67 22.58
N LYS A 121 8.56 10.78 21.45
CA LYS A 121 7.08 10.73 21.40
C LYS A 121 6.50 9.34 21.71
N LEU A 122 7.33 8.31 21.61
CA LEU A 122 6.97 6.92 21.89
C LEU A 122 7.44 6.43 23.26
N LYS A 123 8.17 7.25 24.03
CA LYS A 123 8.82 6.80 25.27
C LYS A 123 7.85 6.24 26.31
N ASP A 124 6.66 6.84 26.42
CA ASP A 124 5.66 6.53 27.45
C ASP A 124 4.83 5.29 27.12
N PHE A 125 4.93 4.75 25.90
CA PHE A 125 4.21 3.54 25.47
C PHE A 125 5.15 2.33 25.50
N ARG A 126 4.80 1.27 26.22
CA ARG A 126 5.63 0.05 26.27
C ARG A 126 5.26 -0.92 25.16
N ARG A 127 3.95 -1.11 24.92
CA ARG A 127 3.37 -2.06 23.97
C ARG A 127 2.79 -1.29 22.79
N ILE A 128 3.32 -1.49 21.59
CA ILE A 128 2.97 -0.72 20.39
C ILE A 128 2.37 -1.66 19.34
N GLY A 129 1.16 -1.36 18.87
CA GLY A 129 0.57 -2.01 17.71
C GLY A 129 1.00 -1.32 16.42
N LEU A 130 1.59 -2.04 15.48
CA LEU A 130 1.92 -1.47 14.16
C LEU A 130 0.80 -1.73 13.17
N ILE A 131 0.38 -0.67 12.48
CA ILE A 131 -0.55 -0.74 11.37
C ILE A 131 -0.07 0.08 10.17
N THR A 132 -0.55 -0.27 8.97
CA THR A 132 -0.20 0.44 7.74
C THR A 132 -1.10 0.04 6.56
N SER A 133 -0.99 0.73 5.43
CA SER A 133 -1.61 0.35 4.16
C SER A 133 -0.71 -0.55 3.31
N ILE A 134 -1.26 -1.17 2.27
CA ILE A 134 -0.54 -2.09 1.36
C ILE A 134 0.80 -1.53 0.85
N GLN A 135 0.88 -0.23 0.59
CA GLN A 135 2.09 0.38 0.03
C GLN A 135 3.28 0.29 0.99
N PHE A 136 3.07 0.32 2.30
CA PHE A 136 4.15 0.39 3.29
C PHE A 136 4.25 -0.86 4.18
N VAL A 137 3.49 -1.93 3.90
CA VAL A 137 3.54 -3.20 4.66
C VAL A 137 4.94 -3.81 4.75
N LYS A 138 5.79 -3.56 3.76
CA LYS A 138 7.19 -4.03 3.76
C LYS A 138 8.09 -3.30 4.76
N LEU A 139 7.64 -2.17 5.32
CA LEU A 139 8.35 -1.43 6.36
C LEU A 139 8.06 -1.95 7.76
N ILE A 140 7.00 -2.73 7.95
CA ILE A 140 6.59 -3.28 9.26
C ILE A 140 7.71 -4.09 9.94
N PRO A 141 8.42 -5.03 9.26
CA PRO A 141 9.51 -5.78 9.90
C PRO A 141 10.62 -4.86 10.42
N ARG A 142 11.02 -3.87 9.62
CA ARG A 142 12.07 -2.90 9.97
C ARG A 142 11.65 -2.00 11.14
N ALA A 143 10.40 -1.55 11.16
CA ALA A 143 9.85 -0.77 12.28
C ALA A 143 9.81 -1.60 13.56
N LYS A 144 9.39 -2.86 13.45
CA LYS A 144 9.33 -3.80 14.56
C LYS A 144 10.70 -4.04 15.18
N GLU A 145 11.70 -4.40 14.37
CA GLU A 145 13.07 -4.63 14.83
C GLU A 145 13.65 -3.39 15.54
N PHE A 146 13.43 -2.20 14.96
CA PHE A 146 13.90 -0.95 15.56
C PHE A 146 13.28 -0.70 16.95
N LEU A 147 11.96 -0.85 17.06
CA LEU A 147 11.24 -0.58 18.31
C LEU A 147 11.56 -1.63 19.38
N GLU A 148 11.69 -2.90 19.01
CA GLU A 148 12.10 -3.97 19.92
C GLU A 148 13.54 -3.76 20.43
N ALA A 149 14.46 -3.32 19.58
CA ALA A 149 15.82 -2.96 19.98
C ALA A 149 15.87 -1.78 20.97
N LYS A 150 14.86 -0.90 20.95
CA LYS A 150 14.66 0.19 21.91
C LYS A 150 13.84 -0.23 23.15
N GLY A 151 13.59 -1.52 23.34
CA GLY A 151 12.94 -2.09 24.52
C GLY A 151 11.41 -2.02 24.50
N LYS A 152 10.78 -1.82 23.33
CA LYS A 152 9.32 -1.88 23.18
C LYS A 152 8.85 -3.30 22.88
N GLU A 153 7.61 -3.61 23.25
CA GLU A 153 6.92 -4.83 22.85
C GLU A 153 6.04 -4.52 21.63
N VAL A 154 6.27 -5.17 20.50
CA VAL A 154 5.63 -4.78 19.23
C VAL A 154 4.67 -5.85 18.73
N PHE A 155 3.44 -5.43 18.47
CA PHE A 155 2.34 -6.31 18.07
C PHE A 155 1.88 -5.99 16.64
N THR A 156 1.58 -7.04 15.89
CA THR A 156 0.90 -6.96 14.59
C THR A 156 -0.07 -8.12 14.48
N PHE A 157 -1.10 -7.94 13.66
CA PHE A 157 -2.04 -9.01 13.31
C PHE A 157 -2.27 -9.05 11.81
N LYS A 158 -2.43 -10.25 11.27
CA LYS A 158 -2.70 -10.46 9.85
C LYS A 158 -4.18 -10.77 9.66
N SER A 159 -4.99 -9.74 9.43
CA SER A 159 -6.39 -9.89 9.01
C SER A 159 -6.57 -9.87 7.48
N LEU A 160 -5.61 -9.26 6.76
CA LEU A 160 -5.57 -9.18 5.30
C LEU A 160 -4.34 -9.94 4.76
N GLN A 161 -3.84 -9.56 3.58
CA GLN A 161 -2.72 -10.24 2.94
C GLN A 161 -1.43 -10.15 3.77
N TYR A 162 -1.20 -9.01 4.44
CA TYR A 162 0.01 -8.74 5.22
C TYR A 162 -0.27 -8.44 6.70
N PRO A 163 0.64 -8.80 7.62
CA PRO A 163 0.54 -8.40 9.03
C PRO A 163 0.58 -6.88 9.20
N GLY A 164 -0.30 -6.35 10.06
CA GLY A 164 -0.45 -4.92 10.30
C GLY A 164 -1.18 -4.17 9.19
N GLN A 165 -1.60 -4.84 8.12
CA GLN A 165 -2.29 -4.18 7.03
C GLN A 165 -3.72 -3.80 7.42
N VAL A 166 -4.10 -2.56 7.15
CA VAL A 166 -5.46 -2.02 7.28
C VAL A 166 -5.91 -1.37 5.97
N LEU A 167 -7.23 -1.23 5.82
CA LEU A 167 -7.88 -0.46 4.76
C LEU A 167 -8.69 0.67 5.40
N GLY A 168 -9.08 1.68 4.62
CA GLY A 168 -10.00 2.72 5.10
C GLY A 168 -11.34 2.16 5.60
N CYS A 169 -11.76 1.02 5.06
CA CYS A 169 -13.00 0.33 5.44
C CYS A 169 -12.79 -0.89 6.35
N ASN A 170 -11.55 -1.26 6.68
CA ASN A 170 -11.25 -2.46 7.48
C ASN A 170 -10.04 -2.23 8.39
N VAL A 171 -10.31 -2.14 9.69
CA VAL A 171 -9.33 -1.93 10.76
C VAL A 171 -9.16 -3.16 11.66
N GLU A 172 -9.57 -4.35 11.18
CA GLU A 172 -9.60 -5.58 11.98
C GLU A 172 -8.22 -5.96 12.55
N ALA A 173 -7.15 -5.68 11.80
CA ALA A 173 -5.78 -5.89 12.24
C ALA A 173 -5.46 -5.13 13.53
N ALA A 174 -5.98 -3.91 13.68
CA ALA A 174 -5.83 -3.13 14.90
C ALA A 174 -6.72 -3.67 16.00
N LYS A 175 -8.01 -3.88 15.70
CA LYS A 175 -9.02 -4.31 16.66
C LYS A 175 -8.68 -5.59 17.39
N THR A 176 -8.14 -6.56 16.67
CA THR A 176 -7.76 -7.86 17.25
C THR A 176 -6.66 -7.77 18.31
N ILE A 177 -5.81 -6.73 18.26
CA ILE A 177 -4.68 -6.56 19.20
C ILE A 177 -4.88 -5.39 20.17
N GLU A 178 -6.02 -4.70 20.12
CA GLU A 178 -6.29 -3.48 20.88
C GLU A 178 -6.05 -3.64 22.38
N GLU A 179 -6.50 -4.75 22.97
CA GLU A 179 -6.32 -5.02 24.41
C GLU A 179 -4.85 -5.28 24.81
N LYS A 180 -3.99 -5.64 23.85
CA LYS A 180 -2.59 -5.99 24.08
C LYS A 180 -1.66 -4.78 24.01
N VAL A 181 -2.13 -3.65 23.49
CA VAL A 181 -1.28 -2.49 23.18
C VAL A 181 -1.65 -1.26 24.03
N ASP A 182 -0.66 -0.41 24.23
CA ASP A 182 -0.81 0.89 24.89
C ASP A 182 -1.15 1.97 23.85
N CYS A 183 -0.60 1.86 22.64
CA CYS A 183 -0.92 2.72 21.50
C CYS A 183 -0.78 1.98 20.17
N PHE A 184 -1.29 2.59 19.11
CA PHE A 184 -1.00 2.22 17.73
C PHE A 184 -0.04 3.21 17.09
N LEU A 185 0.89 2.71 16.27
CA LEU A 185 1.72 3.52 15.38
C LEU A 185 1.39 3.14 13.94
N CYS A 186 0.80 4.08 13.21
CA CYS A 186 0.47 3.95 11.81
C CYS A 186 1.64 4.43 10.94
N ILE A 187 2.14 3.59 10.05
CA ILE A 187 3.17 3.96 9.07
C ILE A 187 2.43 4.35 7.78
N SER A 188 2.45 5.63 7.40
CA SER A 188 1.77 6.05 6.16
C SER A 188 2.30 7.37 5.59
N ALA A 189 1.98 7.63 4.32
CA ALA A 189 2.02 8.95 3.73
C ALA A 189 0.66 9.62 3.95
N GLY A 190 0.59 10.56 4.89
CA GLY A 190 -0.65 11.19 5.34
C GLY A 190 -1.34 10.50 6.53
N GLU A 191 -2.50 11.01 6.92
CA GLU A 191 -3.15 10.72 8.21
C GLU A 191 -4.41 9.85 8.08
N PHE A 192 -4.86 9.52 6.86
CA PHE A 192 -6.16 8.90 6.61
C PHE A 192 -6.39 7.60 7.39
N TYR A 193 -5.43 6.68 7.39
CA TYR A 193 -5.55 5.40 8.10
C TYR A 193 -5.49 5.57 9.62
N ALA A 194 -4.61 6.45 10.10
CA ALA A 194 -4.51 6.78 11.53
C ALA A 194 -5.81 7.42 12.04
N ALA A 195 -6.29 8.45 11.34
CA ALA A 195 -7.55 9.14 11.65
C ALA A 195 -8.75 8.20 11.55
N GLY A 196 -8.76 7.30 10.56
CA GLY A 196 -9.76 6.25 10.44
C GLY A 196 -9.78 5.34 11.66
N LEU A 197 -8.61 4.87 12.13
CA LEU A 197 -8.52 4.02 13.31
C LEU A 197 -9.00 4.72 14.58
N VAL A 198 -8.71 6.02 14.76
CA VAL A 198 -9.15 6.81 15.93
C VAL A 198 -10.67 6.74 16.14
N LEU A 199 -11.46 6.60 15.07
CA LEU A 199 -12.92 6.47 15.17
C LEU A 199 -13.38 5.14 15.77
N PHE A 200 -12.50 4.14 15.79
CA PHE A 200 -12.83 2.80 16.24
C PHE A 200 -12.11 2.42 17.52
N THR A 201 -11.00 3.03 17.90
CA THR A 201 -10.23 2.65 19.10
C THR A 201 -10.24 3.73 20.19
N GLU A 202 -10.18 3.30 21.45
CA GLU A 202 -9.93 4.20 22.58
C GLU A 202 -8.44 4.40 22.85
N LYS A 203 -7.58 3.64 22.16
CA LYS A 203 -6.12 3.74 22.31
C LYS A 203 -5.58 4.96 21.56
N PRO A 204 -4.54 5.62 22.08
CA PRO A 204 -3.79 6.61 21.31
C PRO A 204 -3.32 6.02 19.98
N VAL A 205 -3.55 6.75 18.89
CA VAL A 205 -3.06 6.41 17.55
C VAL A 205 -2.10 7.49 17.12
N LEU A 206 -0.83 7.12 16.95
CA LEU A 206 0.19 7.98 16.41
C LEU A 206 0.41 7.67 14.93
N ASN A 207 0.75 8.68 14.15
CA ASN A 207 1.08 8.54 12.74
C ASN A 207 2.56 8.83 12.49
N LEU A 208 3.33 7.83 12.08
CA LEU A 208 4.65 8.01 11.48
C LEU A 208 4.46 8.44 10.02
N ASP A 209 4.42 9.76 9.81
CA ASP A 209 4.18 10.40 8.52
C ASP A 209 5.48 10.39 7.69
N LEU A 210 5.49 9.62 6.61
CA LEU A 210 6.66 9.47 5.74
C LEU A 210 6.91 10.70 4.85
N GLU A 211 5.89 11.50 4.58
CA GLU A 211 6.05 12.73 3.78
C GLU A 211 6.62 13.86 4.64
N ARG A 212 6.08 14.01 5.86
CA ARG A 212 6.53 15.03 6.81
C ARG A 212 7.75 14.63 7.62
N LYS A 213 8.08 13.33 7.65
CA LYS A 213 9.19 12.76 8.40
C LYS A 213 9.11 13.04 9.89
N GLU A 214 7.93 12.84 10.47
CA GLU A 214 7.66 13.03 11.90
C GLU A 214 6.61 12.05 12.44
N ILE A 215 6.52 11.94 13.76
CA ILE A 215 5.42 11.24 14.44
C ILE A 215 4.41 12.29 14.94
N ARG A 216 3.12 12.14 14.65
CA ARG A 216 2.04 13.01 15.15
C ARG A 216 1.01 12.25 15.95
#